data_AF-A0A3D5ZBZ4-F1
#
_entry.id   AF-A0A3D5ZBZ4-F1
#
_cell.length_a   1.000
_cell.length_b   1.000
_cell.length_c   1.000
_cell.angle_alpha   90.00
_cell.angle_beta   90.00
_cell.angle_gamma   90.00
#
_symmetry.space_group_name_H-M   'P 1'
#
loop_
_entity.id
_entity.type
_entity.pdbx_description
1 polymer ?
#
loop_
_entity_poly.entity_id
_entity_poly.type
_entity_poly.pdbx_seq_one_letter_code
_entity_poly.pdbx_strand_id
1 'polypeptide(L)'
;IIVLTASLASIGAAAIPSAGLVLMIMVLGSVGLDGAWIALIIPVDRILDMVRTVTNVTGDGAVSTIIANAEGELEVPDNKE
;
A
#
# COMPACT_ATOMS: atom_id res chain seq x y z
N ILE A 1 7.85 -4.27 16.32
CA ILE A 1 6.38 -4.03 16.41
C ILE A 1 5.90 -3.15 15.27
N ILE A 2 6.51 -1.99 15.02
CA ILE A 2 6.13 -1.06 13.92
C ILE A 2 5.84 -1.77 12.59
N VAL A 3 6.81 -2.52 12.04
CA VAL A 3 6.65 -3.21 10.74
C VAL A 3 5.48 -4.21 10.79
N LEU A 4 5.42 -5.02 11.84
CA LEU A 4 4.34 -6.00 12.03
C LEU A 4 2.96 -5.33 12.11
N THR A 5 2.83 -4.28 12.94
CA THR A 5 1.59 -3.54 13.10
C THR A 5 1.20 -2.82 11.81
N ALA A 6 2.16 -2.24 11.09
CA ALA A 6 1.91 -1.60 9.79
C ALA A 6 1.45 -2.61 8.73
N SER A 7 2.08 -3.79 8.66
CA SER A 7 1.66 -4.87 7.76
C SER A 7 0.25 -5.35 8.07
N LEU A 8 -0.06 -5.58 9.34
CA LEU A 8 -1.40 -6.01 9.76
C LEU A 8 -2.45 -4.93 9.50
N ALA A 9 -2.14 -3.67 9.81
CA ALA A 9 -3.03 -2.55 9.55
C ALA A 9 -3.28 -2.39 8.03
N SER A 10 -2.26 -2.62 7.19
CA SER A 10 -2.36 -2.47 5.74
C SER A 10 -3.39 -3.42 5.11
N ILE A 11 -3.64 -4.58 5.72
CA ILE A 11 -4.67 -5.53 5.25
C ILE A 11 -6.08 -4.93 5.38
N GLY A 12 -6.31 -4.15 6.43
CA GLY A 12 -7.62 -3.52 6.70
C GLY A 12 -7.81 -2.15 6.05
N ALA A 13 -6.83 -1.66 5.27
CA ALA A 13 -6.90 -0.34 4.66
C ALA A 13 -7.80 -0.35 3.42
N ALA A 14 -8.84 0.49 3.41
CA ALA A 14 -9.64 0.72 2.21
C ALA A 14 -8.83 1.47 1.14
N ALA A 15 -9.05 1.15 -0.13
CA ALA A 15 -8.45 1.85 -1.26
C ALA A 15 -9.12 3.21 -1.49
N ILE A 16 -8.75 4.21 -0.69
CA ILE A 16 -9.21 5.59 -0.81
C ILE A 16 -8.01 6.56 -0.76
N PRO A 17 -8.10 7.76 -1.36
CA PRO A 17 -7.07 8.78 -1.21
C PRO A 17 -6.79 9.11 0.25
N SER A 18 -5.50 9.28 0.58
CA SER A 18 -4.99 9.58 1.93
C SER A 18 -5.32 8.54 3.01
N ALA A 19 -5.63 7.28 2.64
CA ALA A 19 -5.79 6.18 3.61
C ALA A 19 -4.54 5.97 4.49
N GLY A 20 -3.35 6.31 3.96
CA GLY A 20 -2.08 6.22 4.68
C GLY A 20 -2.01 7.06 5.96
N LEU A 21 -2.77 8.17 6.04
CA LEU A 21 -2.81 9.02 7.24
C LEU A 21 -3.53 8.33 8.40
N VAL A 22 -4.65 7.66 8.14
CA VAL A 22 -5.39 6.88 9.15
C VAL A 22 -4.55 5.71 9.65
N LEU A 23 -3.84 5.05 8.74
CA LEU A 23 -2.91 3.96 9.07
C LEU A 23 -1.78 4.44 9.99
N MET A 24 -1.23 5.63 9.70
CA MET A 24 -0.13 6.21 10.47
C MET A 24 -0.52 6.47 11.92
N ILE A 25 -1.76 6.93 12.18
CA ILE A 25 -2.26 7.15 13.55
C ILE A 25 -2.25 5.84 14.35
N MET A 26 -2.69 4.73 13.75
CA MET A 26 -2.66 3.42 14.40
C MET A 26 -1.23 2.94 14.68
N VAL A 27 -0.30 3.16 13.74
CA VAL A 27 1.10 2.77 13.89
C VAL A 27 1.81 3.61 14.97
N LEU A 28 1.57 4.92 15.01
CA LEU A 28 2.10 5.82 16.06
C LEU A 28 1.60 5.42 17.45
N GLY A 29 0.30 5.13 17.57
CA GLY A 29 -0.29 4.63 18.82
C GLY A 29 0.36 3.33 19.31
N SER A 30 0.77 2.44 18.39
CA SER A 30 1.41 1.16 18.75
C SER A 30 2.78 1.30 19.43
N VAL A 31 3.42 2.47 19.30
CA VAL A 31 4.70 2.80 19.96
C VAL A 31 4.55 3.90 21.02
N GLY A 32 3.31 4.24 21.40
CA GLY A 32 3.03 5.24 22.44
C GLY A 32 3.25 6.69 22.00
N LEU A 33 3.27 6.96 20.69
CA LEU A 33 3.38 8.32 20.17
C LEU A 33 2.00 8.92 19.90
N ASP A 34 1.88 10.23 20.12
CA ASP A 34 0.65 10.98 19.86
C ASP A 34 0.31 10.99 18.36
N GLY A 35 -0.96 10.79 18.04
CA GLY A 35 -1.48 10.95 16.69
C GLY A 35 -1.32 12.38 16.17
N ALA A 36 -1.10 13.40 17.01
CA ALA A 36 -0.88 14.78 16.53
C ALA A 36 0.35 14.93 15.61
N TRP A 37 1.33 14.02 15.70
CA TRP A 37 2.57 14.10 14.91
C TRP A 37 2.39 13.95 13.39
N ILE A 38 1.25 13.43 12.92
CA ILE A 38 0.96 13.37 11.46
C ILE A 38 0.90 14.76 10.84
N ALA A 39 0.65 15.82 11.62
CA ALA A 39 0.64 17.20 11.12
C ALA A 39 1.92 17.57 10.35
N LEU A 40 3.06 16.95 10.69
CA LEU A 40 4.34 17.14 10.00
C LEU A 40 4.37 16.51 8.59
N ILE A 41 3.54 15.48 8.35
CA ILE A 41 3.51 14.67 7.13
C ILE A 41 2.42 15.17 6.16
N ILE A 42 1.37 15.84 6.66
CA ILE A 42 0.27 16.38 5.84
C ILE A 42 0.74 17.15 4.59
N PRO A 43 1.77 18.02 4.65
CA PRO A 43 2.20 18.78 3.47
C PRO A 43 2.71 17.90 2.31
N VAL A 44 3.29 16.74 2.63
CA VAL A 44 3.87 15.81 1.64
C VAL A 44 2.95 14.63 1.33
N ASP A 45 1.87 14.46 2.09
CA ASP A 45 0.95 13.32 2.00
C ASP A 45 0.48 13.07 0.56
N ARG A 46 0.12 14.12 -0.18
CA ARG A 46 -0.38 13.96 -1.55
C ARG A 46 0.59 13.24 -2.49
N ILE A 47 1.87 13.57 -2.42
CA ILE A 47 2.89 12.94 -3.27
C ILE A 47 3.13 11.51 -2.79
N LEU A 48 3.22 11.32 -1.47
CA LEU A 48 3.45 10.00 -0.88
C LEU A 48 2.29 9.04 -1.14
N ASP A 49 1.05 9.53 -1.13
CA ASP A 49 -0.16 8.76 -1.39
C ASP A 49 -0.18 8.26 -2.83
N MET A 50 0.13 9.12 -3.81
CA MET A 50 0.23 8.71 -5.23
C MET A 50 1.30 7.64 -5.44
N VAL A 51 2.50 7.82 -4.87
CA VAL A 51 3.59 6.83 -4.98
C VAL A 51 3.18 5.48 -4.37
N ARG A 52 2.50 5.53 -3.22
CA ARG A 52 1.98 4.33 -2.54
C ARG A 52 0.96 3.59 -3.39
N THR A 53 -0.01 4.31 -3.98
CA THR A 53 -1.01 3.70 -4.87
C THR A 53 -0.35 3.03 -6.07
N VAL A 54 0.59 3.71 -6.75
CA VAL A 54 1.29 3.14 -7.90
C VAL A 54 2.06 1.87 -7.52
N THR A 55 2.77 1.91 -6.40
CA THR A 55 3.56 0.76 -5.93
C THR A 55 2.66 -0.43 -5.58
N ASN A 56 1.54 -0.19 -4.89
CA ASN A 56 0.60 -1.24 -4.52
C ASN A 56 -0.04 -1.88 -5.76
N VAL A 57 -0.56 -1.08 -6.69
CA VAL A 57 -1.17 -1.59 -7.94
C VAL A 57 -0.15 -2.37 -8.78
N THR A 58 1.10 -1.89 -8.85
CA THR A 58 2.17 -2.59 -9.57
C THR A 58 2.50 -3.93 -8.90
N GLY A 59 2.55 -3.97 -7.57
CA GLY A 59 2.74 -5.19 -6.80
C GLY A 59 1.63 -6.21 -7.03
N ASP A 60 0.37 -5.76 -7.00
CA ASP A 60 -0.78 -6.63 -7.28
C ASP A 60 -0.70 -7.22 -8.69
N GLY A 61 -0.41 -6.38 -9.69
CA GLY A 61 -0.19 -6.85 -11.07
C GLY A 61 0.93 -7.88 -11.18
N ALA A 62 2.09 -7.61 -10.56
CA ALA A 62 3.22 -8.53 -10.57
C ALA A 62 2.88 -9.88 -9.91
N VAL A 63 2.24 -9.87 -8.75
CA VAL A 63 1.84 -11.09 -8.05
C VAL A 63 0.78 -11.85 -8.84
N SER A 64 -0.23 -11.17 -9.40
CA SER A 64 -1.22 -11.79 -10.26
C SER A 64 -0.59 -12.48 -11.48
N THR A 65 0.37 -11.82 -12.15
CA THR A 65 1.10 -12.43 -13.27
C THR A 65 1.93 -13.63 -12.83
N ILE A 66 2.63 -13.55 -11.69
CA ILE A 66 3.41 -14.67 -11.15
C ILE A 66 2.51 -15.87 -10.86
N ILE A 67 1.36 -15.65 -10.21
CA ILE A 67 0.40 -16.71 -9.88
C ILE A 67 -0.21 -17.29 -11.16
N ALA A 68 -0.64 -16.46 -12.11
CA ALA A 68 -1.17 -16.94 -13.39
C ALA A 68 -0.15 -17.83 -14.13
N ASN A 69 1.13 -17.45 -14.14
CA ASN A 69 2.17 -18.27 -14.75
C ASN A 69 2.42 -19.58 -14.00
N ALA A 70 2.37 -19.55 -12.66
CA ALA A 70 2.55 -20.73 -11.83
C ALA A 70 1.41 -21.76 -12.00
N GLU A 71 0.18 -21.27 -12.20
CA GLU A 71 -1.01 -22.10 -12.43
C GLU A 71 -1.20 -22.48 -13.91
N GLY A 72 -0.36 -21.97 -14.83
CA GLY A 72 -0.48 -22.23 -16.27
C GLY A 72 -1.60 -21.47 -16.98
N GLU A 73 -2.16 -20.45 -16.32
CA GLU A 73 -3.28 -19.60 -16.78
C GLU A 73 -2.80 -18.26 -17.37
N LEU A 74 -1.48 -18.05 -17.51
CA LEU A 74 -0.95 -16.82 -18.08
C LEU A 74 -1.10 -16.82 -19.61
N GLU A 75 -2.11 -16.09 -20.09
CA GLU A 75 -2.24 -15.75 -21.51
C GLU A 75 -1.40 -14.52 -21.83
N VAL A 76 -0.26 -14.72 -22.50
CA VAL A 76 0.51 -13.62 -23.07
C VAL A 76 -0.13 -13.28 -24.43
N PRO A 77 -0.72 -12.08 -24.60
CA PRO A 77 -1.27 -11.70 -25.89
C PRO A 77 -0.17 -11.73 -26.95
N ASP A 78 -0.45 -12.39 -28.07
CA ASP A 78 0.44 -12.47 -29.22
C ASP A 78 0.63 -11.05 -29.75
N ASN A 79 1.83 -10.49 -29.61
CA ASN A 79 2.12 -9.10 -29.95
C ASN A 79 2.15 -8.95 -31.49
N LYS A 80 0.97 -8.94 -32.09
CA LYS A 80 0.74 -8.53 -33.47
C LYS A 80 0.57 -7.02 -33.52
N GLU A 81 1.65 -6.31 -33.19
CA GLU A 81 2.02 -4.94 -33.60
C GLU A 81 3.31 -4.48 -32.89
#